data_AF-A0A956L166-F1
#
_entry.id   AF-A0A956L166-F1
#
_cell.length_a   1.000
_cell.length_b   1.000
_cell.length_c   1.000
_cell.angle_alpha   90.00
_cell.angle_beta   90.00
_cell.angle_gamma   90.00
#
_symmetry.space_group_name_H-M   'P 1'
#
loop_
_entity.id
_entity.type
_entity.pdbx_description
1 polymer ?
#
loop_
_entity_poly.entity_id
_entity_poly.type
_entity_poly.pdbx_seq_one_letter_code
_entity_poly.pdbx_strand_id
1 'polypeptide(L)'
;MITEDQRLTYAGIYLLKKLDLAPEDGGIELPVVLPHAYQPLEGALERLLLDELVAIDRKRGRYRLTERGIATIGTLIDEAEALVDELDELETEEVVAILRRRNLDPMRVRFLWGWYQGELDDLVLFQQRRGVTPIEHDWALYLLSDELYAELARELGE
;
A
#
# COMPACT_ATOMS: atom_id res chain seq x y z
N MET A 1 10.14 6.51 12.14
CA MET A 1 9.26 7.49 11.47
C MET A 1 9.57 7.45 9.98
N ILE A 2 8.57 7.17 9.14
CA ILE A 2 8.76 7.08 7.69
C ILE A 2 8.85 8.47 7.06
N THR A 3 9.52 8.59 5.92
CA THR A 3 9.56 9.82 5.13
C THR A 3 8.29 9.98 4.28
N GLU A 4 8.02 11.20 3.84
CA GLU A 4 6.96 11.48 2.85
C GLU A 4 7.18 10.67 1.56
N ASP A 5 8.43 10.52 1.13
CA ASP A 5 8.80 9.73 -0.05
C ASP A 5 8.45 8.24 0.10
N GLN A 6 8.73 7.65 1.26
CA GLN A 6 8.33 6.27 1.56
C GLN A 6 6.81 6.14 1.55
N ARG A 7 6.11 7.10 2.16
CA ARG A 7 4.66 7.13 2.23
C ARG A 7 4.00 7.15 0.85
N LEU A 8 4.47 8.02 -0.05
CA LEU A 8 3.97 8.07 -1.42
C LEU A 8 4.28 6.78 -2.19
N THR A 9 5.41 6.14 -1.90
CA THR A 9 5.75 4.82 -2.47
C THR A 9 4.77 3.74 -2.03
N TYR A 10 4.45 3.67 -0.73
CA TYR A 10 3.51 2.70 -0.17
C TYR A 10 2.07 2.95 -0.65
N ALA A 11 1.65 4.22 -0.72
CA ALA A 11 0.38 4.59 -1.32
C ALA A 11 0.31 4.20 -2.80
N GLY A 12 1.42 4.34 -3.55
CA GLY A 12 1.54 3.87 -4.93
C GLY A 12 1.29 2.36 -5.05
N ILE A 13 1.95 1.56 -4.23
CA ILE A 13 1.75 0.09 -4.18
C ILE A 13 0.29 -0.26 -3.89
N TYR A 14 -0.31 0.41 -2.91
CA TYR A 14 -1.72 0.22 -2.57
C TYR A 14 -2.64 0.53 -3.76
N LEU A 15 -2.40 1.64 -4.45
CA LEU A 15 -3.19 2.07 -5.61
C LEU A 15 -3.07 1.11 -6.79
N LEU A 16 -1.89 0.53 -7.02
CA LEU A 16 -1.72 -0.46 -8.08
C LEU A 16 -2.70 -1.64 -7.88
N LYS A 17 -2.80 -2.19 -6.66
CA LYS A 17 -3.79 -3.23 -6.34
C LYS A 17 -5.23 -2.73 -6.55
N LYS A 18 -5.56 -1.55 -6.05
CA LYS A 18 -6.92 -0.99 -6.19
C LYS A 18 -7.32 -0.74 -7.64
N LEU A 19 -6.38 -0.46 -8.54
CA LEU A 19 -6.63 -0.28 -9.96
C LEU A 19 -6.68 -1.60 -10.75
N ASP A 20 -6.10 -2.68 -10.22
CA ASP A 20 -6.06 -4.01 -10.83
C ASP A 20 -7.34 -4.81 -10.58
N LEU A 21 -7.88 -4.69 -9.37
CA LEU A 21 -9.04 -5.45 -8.93
C LEU A 21 -10.35 -4.96 -9.56
N ALA A 22 -11.31 -5.87 -9.69
CA ALA A 22 -12.68 -5.52 -10.01
C ALA A 22 -13.36 -4.81 -8.82
N PRO A 23 -14.38 -3.96 -9.05
CA PRO A 23 -15.08 -3.26 -7.96
C PRO A 23 -15.65 -4.18 -6.88
N GLU A 24 -16.17 -5.35 -7.27
CA GLU A 24 -16.68 -6.38 -6.36
C GLU A 24 -15.61 -6.96 -5.43
N ASP A 25 -14.34 -6.93 -5.86
CA ASP A 25 -13.17 -7.37 -5.09
C ASP A 25 -12.47 -6.20 -4.38
N GLY A 26 -13.11 -5.03 -4.34
CA GLY A 26 -12.60 -3.83 -3.66
C GLY A 26 -11.69 -2.95 -4.52
N GLY A 27 -11.69 -3.15 -5.84
CA GLY A 27 -11.05 -2.26 -6.80
C GLY A 27 -11.81 -0.94 -7.02
N ILE A 28 -11.16 0.02 -7.67
CA ILE A 28 -11.70 1.36 -7.92
C ILE A 28 -11.37 1.84 -9.33
N GLU A 29 -12.26 2.61 -9.94
CA GLU A 29 -11.95 3.40 -11.13
C GLU A 29 -11.66 4.86 -10.71
N LEU A 30 -10.44 5.34 -10.93
CA LEU A 30 -10.06 6.71 -10.58
C LEU A 30 -10.17 7.65 -11.80
N PRO A 31 -11.05 8.67 -11.77
CA PRO A 31 -11.07 9.69 -12.81
C PRO A 31 -9.80 10.56 -12.75
N VAL A 32 -9.44 11.18 -13.88
CA VAL A 32 -8.28 12.10 -13.95
C VAL A 32 -8.50 13.34 -13.10
N VAL A 33 -9.74 13.85 -13.07
CA VAL A 33 -10.13 14.92 -12.15
C VAL A 33 -10.61 14.23 -10.88
N LEU A 34 -9.73 14.19 -9.87
CA LEU A 34 -9.99 13.46 -8.64
C LEU A 34 -11.10 14.15 -7.81
N PRO A 35 -12.11 13.39 -7.35
CA PRO A 35 -13.01 13.82 -6.31
C PRO A 35 -12.25 14.18 -5.03
N HIS A 36 -12.85 15.03 -4.18
CA HIS A 36 -12.24 15.47 -2.92
C HIS A 36 -11.70 14.31 -2.06
N ALA A 37 -12.46 13.21 -1.94
CA ALA A 37 -12.06 12.02 -1.18
C ALA A 37 -10.77 11.34 -1.69
N TYR A 38 -10.32 11.63 -2.92
CA TYR A 38 -9.13 11.04 -3.51
C TYR A 38 -8.02 12.06 -3.78
N GLN A 39 -8.22 13.35 -3.46
CA GLN A 39 -7.18 14.37 -3.57
C GLN A 39 -5.89 14.04 -2.82
N PRO A 40 -5.91 13.40 -1.63
CA PRO A 40 -4.67 12.99 -0.97
C PRO A 40 -3.76 12.13 -1.86
N LEU A 41 -4.34 11.36 -2.79
CA LEU A 41 -3.62 10.41 -3.65
C LEU A 41 -2.91 11.07 -4.83
N GLU A 42 -3.06 12.38 -5.06
CA GLU A 42 -2.48 13.11 -6.19
C GLU A 42 -0.97 12.83 -6.33
N GLY A 43 -0.20 13.02 -5.26
CA GLY A 43 1.25 12.81 -5.28
C GLY A 43 1.65 11.36 -5.58
N ALA A 44 0.87 10.37 -5.15
CA ALA A 44 1.14 8.97 -5.45
C ALA A 44 0.81 8.64 -6.92
N LEU A 45 -0.31 9.14 -7.44
CA LEU A 45 -0.70 8.98 -8.84
C LEU A 45 0.27 9.67 -9.80
N GLU A 46 0.78 10.84 -9.45
CA GLU A 46 1.80 11.55 -10.22
C GLU A 46 3.09 10.71 -10.33
N ARG A 47 3.55 10.11 -9.22
CA ARG A 47 4.71 9.21 -9.25
C ARG A 47 4.46 7.98 -10.12
N LEU A 48 3.31 7.32 -9.96
CA LEU A 48 2.95 6.16 -10.78
C LEU A 48 2.88 6.51 -12.28
N LEU A 49 2.44 7.73 -12.64
CA LEU A 49 2.46 8.22 -14.02
C LEU A 49 3.88 8.43 -14.54
N LEU A 50 4.74 9.07 -13.73
CA LEU A 50 6.14 9.31 -14.07
C LEU A 50 6.92 8.00 -14.25
N ASP A 51 6.63 7.00 -13.42
CA ASP A 51 7.22 5.66 -13.48
C ASP A 51 6.60 4.77 -14.57
N GLU A 52 5.62 5.30 -15.32
CA GLU A 52 4.88 4.61 -16.39
C GLU A 52 4.13 3.35 -15.92
N LEU A 53 3.79 3.27 -14.63
CA LEU A 53 3.01 2.16 -14.05
C LEU A 53 1.51 2.35 -14.28
N VAL A 54 1.07 3.59 -14.35
CA VAL A 54 -0.29 3.95 -14.78
C VAL A 54 -0.24 4.89 -15.99
N ALA A 55 -1.34 4.96 -16.71
CA ALA A 55 -1.54 5.88 -17.82
C ALA A 55 -2.94 6.49 -17.78
N ILE A 56 -3.11 7.64 -18.43
CA ILE A 56 -4.42 8.26 -18.60
C ILE A 56 -5.10 7.70 -19.85
N ASP A 57 -6.25 7.04 -19.66
CA ASP A 57 -7.17 6.77 -20.75
C ASP A 57 -7.95 8.05 -21.10
N ARG A 58 -7.51 8.76 -22.13
CA ARG A 58 -8.13 10.02 -22.57
C ARG A 58 -9.58 9.86 -23.04
N LYS A 59 -9.97 8.68 -23.53
CA LYS A 59 -11.35 8.47 -24.01
C LYS A 59 -12.31 8.31 -22.84
N ARG A 60 -11.86 7.65 -21.77
CA ARG A 60 -12.67 7.36 -20.58
C ARG A 60 -12.43 8.36 -19.44
N GLY A 61 -11.43 9.23 -19.55
CA GLY A 61 -11.12 10.25 -18.55
C GLY A 61 -10.66 9.69 -17.21
N ARG A 62 -9.97 8.54 -17.22
CA ARG A 62 -9.56 7.80 -16.01
C ARG A 62 -8.15 7.25 -16.09
N TYR A 63 -7.57 6.99 -14.92
CA TYR A 63 -6.33 6.23 -14.79
C TYR A 63 -6.56 4.76 -15.15
N ARG A 64 -5.56 4.13 -15.75
CA ARG A 64 -5.50 2.69 -16.01
C ARG A 64 -4.09 2.18 -15.78
N LEU A 65 -3.95 0.91 -15.40
CA LEU A 65 -2.65 0.25 -15.36
C LEU A 65 -2.06 0.14 -16.77
N THR A 66 -0.74 0.25 -16.84
CA THR A 66 0.05 -0.14 -18.02
C THR A 66 0.43 -1.61 -17.91
N GLU A 67 0.96 -2.20 -18.99
CA GLU A 67 1.55 -3.54 -18.92
C GLU A 67 2.71 -3.60 -17.90
N ARG A 68 3.47 -2.52 -17.78
CA ARG A 68 4.53 -2.38 -16.77
C ARG A 68 3.96 -2.34 -15.36
N GLY A 69 2.87 -1.60 -15.13
CA GLY A 69 2.17 -1.57 -13.85
C GLY A 69 1.69 -2.95 -13.42
N ILE A 70 1.07 -3.71 -14.33
CA ILE A 70 0.62 -5.09 -14.08
C ILE A 70 1.82 -5.99 -13.75
N ALA A 71 2.91 -5.90 -14.52
CA ALA A 71 4.11 -6.67 -14.24
C ALA A 71 4.72 -6.31 -12.88
N THR A 72 4.72 -5.03 -12.50
CA THR A 72 5.18 -4.57 -11.18
C THR A 72 4.34 -5.15 -10.05
N ILE A 73 3.01 -5.26 -10.22
CA ILE A 73 2.14 -5.92 -9.22
C ILE A 73 2.57 -7.38 -9.04
N GLY A 74 2.80 -8.11 -10.14
CA GLY A 74 3.30 -9.49 -10.09
C GLY A 74 4.61 -9.61 -9.29
N THR A 75 5.59 -8.76 -9.58
CA THR A 75 6.86 -8.74 -8.83
C THR A 75 6.67 -8.45 -7.34
N LEU A 76 5.75 -7.55 -6.97
CA LEU A 76 5.46 -7.23 -5.58
C LEU A 76 4.77 -8.40 -4.85
N ILE A 77 3.91 -9.14 -5.55
CA ILE A 77 3.29 -10.36 -5.05
C ILE A 77 4.35 -11.42 -4.80
N ASP A 78 5.19 -11.72 -5.80
CA ASP A 78 6.26 -12.73 -5.68
C ASP A 78 7.22 -12.39 -4.53
N GLU A 79 7.55 -11.11 -4.37
CA GLU A 79 8.39 -10.63 -3.27
C GLU A 79 7.72 -10.83 -1.91
N ALA A 80 6.44 -10.43 -1.79
CA ALA A 80 5.71 -10.58 -0.54
C ALA A 80 5.51 -12.05 -0.16
N GLU A 81 5.17 -12.91 -1.12
CA GLU A 81 5.03 -14.35 -0.94
C GLU A 81 6.34 -14.97 -0.44
N ALA A 82 7.46 -14.68 -1.10
CA ALA A 82 8.76 -15.19 -0.69
C ALA A 82 9.17 -14.74 0.72
N LEU A 83 8.83 -13.50 1.11
CA LEU A 83 9.07 -12.99 2.45
C LEU A 83 8.17 -13.67 3.50
N VAL A 84 6.90 -13.89 3.17
CA VAL A 84 5.94 -14.56 4.05
C VAL A 84 6.37 -16.00 4.29
N ASP A 85 6.60 -16.76 3.22
CA ASP A 85 7.00 -18.18 3.27
C ASP A 85 8.28 -18.41 4.09
N GLU A 86 9.17 -17.43 4.13
CA GLU A 86 10.44 -17.52 4.85
C GLU A 86 10.32 -17.13 6.34
N LEU A 87 9.46 -16.17 6.66
CA LEU A 87 9.52 -15.44 7.93
C LEU A 87 8.29 -15.66 8.83
N ASP A 88 7.22 -16.31 8.34
CA ASP A 88 5.94 -16.42 9.05
C ASP A 88 5.99 -17.26 10.32
N GLU A 89 6.89 -18.23 10.39
CA GLU A 89 7.14 -19.07 11.56
C GLU A 89 8.04 -18.40 12.62
N LEU A 90 8.62 -17.23 12.33
CA LEU A 90 9.57 -16.55 13.21
C LEU A 90 8.91 -15.49 14.09
N GLU A 91 9.49 -15.28 15.27
CA GLU A 91 9.08 -14.20 16.15
C GLU A 91 9.47 -12.84 15.56
N THR A 92 8.67 -11.80 15.81
CA THR A 92 8.87 -10.44 15.28
C THR A 92 10.30 -9.92 15.46
N GLU A 93 10.89 -10.10 16.65
CA GLU A 93 12.24 -9.61 16.95
C GLU A 93 13.29 -10.28 16.06
N GLU A 94 13.11 -11.58 15.77
CA GLU A 94 13.98 -12.35 14.88
C GLU A 94 13.81 -11.89 13.43
N VAL A 95 12.57 -11.70 12.98
CA VAL A 95 12.25 -11.16 11.65
C VAL A 95 12.95 -9.81 11.45
N VAL A 96 12.77 -8.87 12.37
CA VAL A 96 13.40 -7.53 12.29
C VAL A 96 14.92 -7.64 12.25
N ALA A 97 15.52 -8.52 13.06
CA ALA A 97 16.97 -8.74 13.05
C ALA A 97 17.47 -9.32 11.71
N ILE A 98 16.74 -10.26 11.12
CA ILE A 98 17.06 -10.84 9.81
C ILE A 98 16.97 -9.78 8.71
N LEU A 99 15.88 -9.01 8.66
CA LEU A 99 15.66 -7.97 7.66
C LEU A 99 16.78 -6.91 7.70
N ARG A 100 17.11 -6.42 8.91
CA ARG A 100 18.19 -5.44 9.09
C ARG A 100 19.56 -6.01 8.68
N ARG A 101 19.86 -7.29 8.96
CA ARG A 101 21.09 -7.95 8.49
C ARG A 101 21.17 -8.07 6.96
N ARG A 102 20.02 -8.19 6.29
CA ARG A 102 19.90 -8.22 4.82
C ARG A 102 19.82 -6.85 4.18
N ASN A 103 19.90 -5.78 4.97
CA ASN A 103 19.72 -4.40 4.51
C ASN A 103 18.34 -4.18 3.85
N LEU A 104 17.31 -4.89 4.35
CA LEU A 104 15.91 -4.71 3.98
C LEU A 104 15.22 -3.81 5.02
N ASP A 105 14.31 -2.96 4.55
CA ASP A 105 13.51 -2.07 5.40
C ASP A 105 12.35 -2.86 6.06
N PRO A 106 12.36 -3.04 7.40
CA PRO A 106 11.28 -3.74 8.10
C PRO A 106 9.90 -3.13 7.87
N MET A 107 9.81 -1.81 7.76
CA MET A 107 8.53 -1.12 7.54
C MET A 107 7.94 -1.47 6.17
N ARG A 108 8.77 -1.49 5.12
CA ARG A 108 8.33 -1.88 3.78
C ARG A 108 7.85 -3.32 3.76
N VAL A 109 8.61 -4.23 4.37
CA VAL A 109 8.26 -5.66 4.43
C VAL A 109 6.94 -5.84 5.16
N ARG A 110 6.76 -5.18 6.31
CA ARG A 110 5.49 -5.22 7.06
C ARG A 110 4.32 -4.68 6.25
N PHE A 111 4.51 -3.57 5.53
CA PHE A 111 3.47 -3.01 4.66
C PHE A 111 3.10 -3.99 3.54
N LEU A 112 4.09 -4.55 2.83
CA LEU A 112 3.85 -5.53 1.76
C LEU A 112 3.15 -6.78 2.26
N TRP A 113 3.54 -7.28 3.43
CA TRP A 113 2.90 -8.44 4.05
C TRP A 113 1.41 -8.20 4.26
N GLY A 114 1.05 -7.09 4.90
CA GLY A 114 -0.35 -6.74 5.15
C GLY A 114 -1.13 -6.48 3.85
N TRP A 115 -0.48 -5.87 2.85
CA TRP A 115 -1.06 -5.65 1.53
C TRP A 115 -1.32 -6.98 0.79
N TYR A 116 -0.39 -7.92 0.86
CA TYR A 116 -0.48 -9.23 0.20
C TYR A 116 -1.55 -10.12 0.84
N GLN A 117 -1.57 -10.23 2.17
CA GLN A 117 -2.56 -11.04 2.90
C GLN A 117 -3.97 -10.42 2.96
N GLY A 118 -4.15 -9.24 2.36
CA GLY A 118 -5.44 -8.53 2.33
C GLY A 118 -5.83 -7.86 3.65
N GLU A 119 -4.90 -7.78 4.61
CA GLU A 119 -5.10 -7.07 5.86
C GLU A 119 -5.39 -5.57 5.63
N LEU A 120 -4.71 -4.98 4.66
CA LEU A 120 -4.85 -3.55 4.34
C LEU A 120 -6.01 -3.26 3.38
N ASP A 121 -6.76 -4.26 2.90
CA ASP A 121 -7.79 -4.06 1.87
C ASP A 121 -8.96 -3.18 2.33
N ASP A 122 -9.23 -3.21 3.63
CA ASP A 122 -10.19 -2.38 4.34
C ASP A 122 -9.50 -1.68 5.53
N LEU A 123 -9.08 -0.44 5.30
CA LEU A 123 -8.40 0.38 6.31
C LEU A 123 -9.31 0.80 7.47
N VAL A 124 -10.65 0.76 7.31
CA VAL A 124 -11.58 0.98 8.42
C VAL A 124 -11.59 -0.25 9.32
N LEU A 125 -11.67 -1.44 8.74
CA LEU A 125 -11.59 -2.70 9.49
C LEU A 125 -10.22 -2.88 10.15
N PHE A 126 -9.13 -2.47 9.49
CA PHE A 126 -7.78 -2.44 10.05
C PHE A 126 -7.74 -1.64 11.36
N GLN A 127 -8.30 -0.44 11.37
CA GLN A 127 -8.39 0.43 12.56
C GLN A 127 -9.24 -0.21 13.66
N GLN A 128 -10.42 -0.74 13.30
CA GLN A 128 -11.34 -1.38 14.24
C GLN A 128 -10.70 -2.56 14.97
N ARG A 129 -10.00 -3.44 14.23
CA ARG A 129 -9.30 -4.60 14.80
C ARG A 129 -8.20 -4.21 15.79
N ARG A 130 -7.63 -3.02 15.64
CA ARG A 130 -6.57 -2.45 16.49
C ARG A 130 -7.09 -1.52 17.59
N GLY A 131 -8.39 -1.24 17.63
CA GLY A 131 -8.97 -0.33 18.60
C GLY A 131 -8.54 1.13 18.43
N VAL A 132 -8.13 1.52 17.21
CA VAL A 132 -7.76 2.91 16.88
C VAL A 132 -8.99 3.82 17.04
N THR A 133 -8.83 4.96 17.73
CA THR A 133 -9.89 5.95 17.94
C THR A 133 -9.35 7.38 17.87
N PRO A 134 -9.99 8.31 17.13
CA PRO A 134 -11.18 8.09 16.29
C PRO A 134 -10.88 7.25 15.04
N ILE A 135 -11.90 6.63 14.46
CA ILE A 135 -11.78 5.91 13.19
C ILE A 135 -11.84 6.93 12.04
N GLU A 136 -10.82 6.94 11.20
CA GLU A 136 -10.84 7.66 9.93
C GLU A 136 -11.54 6.81 8.87
N HIS A 137 -12.63 7.34 8.32
CA HIS A 137 -13.44 6.67 7.31
C HIS A 137 -12.98 6.98 5.87
N ASP A 138 -12.25 8.08 5.69
CA ASP A 138 -11.56 8.38 4.45
C ASP A 138 -10.25 7.57 4.38
N TRP A 139 -10.33 6.40 3.75
CA TRP A 139 -9.19 5.50 3.63
C TRP A 139 -8.01 6.13 2.89
N ALA A 140 -8.24 7.05 1.96
CA ALA A 140 -7.17 7.69 1.20
C ALA A 140 -6.39 8.66 2.08
N LEU A 141 -7.10 9.39 2.95
CA LEU A 141 -6.48 10.20 3.99
C LEU A 141 -5.72 9.32 5.00
N TYR A 142 -6.32 8.23 5.47
CA TYR A 142 -5.68 7.34 6.45
C TYR A 142 -4.43 6.65 5.89
N LEU A 143 -4.43 6.24 4.61
CA LEU A 143 -3.28 5.63 3.93
C LEU A 143 -2.04 6.54 3.93
N LEU A 144 -2.25 7.86 3.94
CA LEU A 144 -1.22 8.88 3.95
C LEU A 144 -1.05 9.54 5.33
N SER A 145 -1.71 9.01 6.35
CA SER A 145 -1.63 9.51 7.72
C SER A 145 -0.38 8.99 8.44
N ASP A 146 0.10 9.70 9.45
CA ASP A 146 1.17 9.18 10.32
C ASP A 146 0.67 8.00 11.16
N GLU A 147 -0.63 8.01 11.47
CA GLU A 147 -1.34 7.07 12.30
C GLU A 147 -1.25 5.64 11.74
N LEU A 148 -1.48 5.43 10.44
CA LEU A 148 -1.33 4.10 9.82
C LEU A 148 0.08 3.54 10.07
N TYR A 149 1.12 4.32 9.81
CA TYR A 149 2.50 3.85 9.93
C TYR A 149 2.94 3.72 11.38
N ALA A 150 2.34 4.49 12.30
CA ALA A 150 2.53 4.28 13.72
C ALA A 150 1.94 2.93 14.18
N GLU A 151 0.76 2.54 13.68
CA GLU A 151 0.19 1.22 13.97
C GLU A 151 1.06 0.08 13.42
N LEU A 152 1.56 0.21 12.18
CA LEU A 152 2.49 -0.77 11.61
C LEU A 152 3.82 -0.84 12.36
N ALA A 153 4.34 0.31 12.82
CA ALA A 153 5.59 0.38 13.57
C ALA A 153 5.50 -0.30 14.94
N ARG A 154 4.36 -0.19 15.62
CA ARG A 154 4.14 -0.87 16.92
C ARG A 154 4.31 -2.38 16.82
N GLU A 155 3.91 -2.98 15.70
CA GLU A 155 4.05 -4.41 15.46
C GLU A 155 5.49 -4.84 15.19
N LEU A 156 6.36 -3.88 14.84
CA LEU A 156 7.80 -4.09 14.67
C LEU A 156 8.58 -3.85 15.98
N GLY A 157 7.89 -3.52 17.07
CA GLY A 157 8.50 -3.14 18.34
C GLY A 157 9.13 -1.74 18.34
N GLU A 158 8.66 -0.85 17.45
CA GLU A 158 9.09 0.55 17.34
C GLU A 158 8.09 1.55 17.95
#